data_AF-A0A497HIM7-F1
#
_entry.id   AF-A0A497HIM7-F1
#
_cell.length_a   1.000
_cell.length_b   1.000
_cell.length_c   1.000
_cell.angle_alpha   90.00
_cell.angle_beta   90.00
_cell.angle_gamma   90.00
#
_symmetry.space_group_name_H-M   'P 1'
#
loop_
_entity.id
_entity.type
_entity.pdbx_description
1 polymer ?
#
loop_
_entity_poly.entity_id
_entity_poly.type
_entity_poly.pdbx_seq_one_letter_code
_entity_poly.pdbx_strand_id
1 'polypeptide(L)'
;GQMLLQPPPLFSLIIGITMNLPHDYTLLLHPTAFAGWVGLIVTAVNLFPIGQLDGGHITRAVLGDKQRYVGWFSVIFLMFTGWFFFAILIALLVGVYHPPPLNDLTQIDGKRKLLFIVAMIVLALCFSPFPIYQLD
;
A
#
# COMPACT_ATOMS: atom_id res chain seq x y z
N GLY A 1 12.84 17.66 18.00
CA GLY A 1 12.48 16.36 17.41
C GLY A 1 13.17 16.01 16.12
N GLN A 2 13.86 14.86 16.10
CA GLN A 2 14.37 14.23 14.89
C GLN A 2 13.20 13.56 14.15
N MET A 3 13.13 13.71 12.83
CA MET A 3 12.17 12.97 12.00
C MET A 3 12.68 11.55 11.78
N LEU A 4 11.91 10.55 12.20
CA LEU A 4 12.20 9.14 11.97
C LEU A 4 11.27 8.57 10.91
N LEU A 5 11.82 7.68 10.10
CA LEU A 5 11.06 6.92 9.11
C LEU A 5 10.48 5.67 9.79
N GLN A 6 9.18 5.46 9.69
CA GLN A 6 8.59 4.18 10.07
C GLN A 6 8.78 3.19 8.91
N PRO A 7 9.59 2.14 9.08
CA PRO A 7 9.79 1.14 8.03
C PRO A 7 8.51 0.30 7.80
N PRO A 8 8.15 -0.01 6.55
CA PRO A 8 7.18 -1.04 6.24
C PRO A 8 7.57 -2.39 6.89
N PRO A 9 6.60 -3.26 7.21
CA PRO A 9 6.88 -4.57 7.80
C PRO A 9 7.93 -5.40 7.05
N LEU A 10 7.89 -5.41 5.71
CA LEU A 10 8.88 -6.11 4.89
C LEU A 10 10.29 -5.55 5.08
N PHE A 11 10.40 -4.23 5.17
CA PHE A 11 11.69 -3.56 5.38
C PHE A 11 12.25 -3.90 6.77
N SER A 12 11.41 -3.86 7.80
CA SER A 12 11.76 -4.27 9.16
C SER A 12 12.20 -5.73 9.23
N LEU A 13 11.52 -6.62 8.50
CA LEU A 13 11.89 -8.03 8.40
C LEU A 13 13.27 -8.22 7.76
N ILE A 14 13.54 -7.52 6.65
CA ILE A 14 14.84 -7.58 5.99
C ILE A 14 15.95 -7.09 6.92
N ILE A 15 15.75 -5.97 7.61
CA ILE A 15 16.71 -5.48 8.60
C ILE A 15 16.92 -6.51 9.70
N GLY A 16 15.85 -7.06 10.29
CA GLY A 16 15.97 -8.02 11.40
C GLY A 16 16.67 -9.33 11.02
N ILE A 17 16.55 -9.78 9.77
CA ILE A 17 17.24 -11.00 9.28
C ILE A 17 18.70 -10.70 8.94
N THR A 18 19.00 -9.53 8.37
CA THR A 18 20.34 -9.21 7.85
C THR A 18 21.24 -8.54 8.87
N MET A 19 20.65 -7.78 9.79
CA MET A 19 21.35 -6.95 10.76
C MET A 19 20.84 -7.27 12.17
N ASN A 20 21.69 -7.83 13.00
CA ASN A 20 21.37 -8.12 14.39
C ASN A 20 21.65 -6.88 15.26
N LEU A 21 20.77 -5.87 15.21
CA LEU A 21 20.98 -4.60 15.90
C LEU A 21 20.67 -4.70 17.41
N PRO A 22 21.56 -4.21 18.28
CA PRO A 22 21.22 -3.93 19.67
C PRO A 22 20.20 -2.78 19.76
N HIS A 23 19.34 -2.80 20.78
CA HIS A 23 18.16 -1.91 20.89
C HIS A 23 18.46 -0.39 20.98
N ASP A 24 19.71 0.00 21.24
CA ASP A 24 20.08 1.39 21.52
C ASP A 24 20.72 2.13 20.33
N TYR A 25 20.73 1.52 19.15
CA TYR A 25 21.34 2.12 17.95
C TYR A 25 20.30 2.71 17.01
N THR A 26 20.52 3.96 16.60
CA THR A 26 19.80 4.58 15.47
C THR A 26 20.47 4.18 14.17
N LEU A 27 19.71 3.55 13.27
CA LEU A 27 20.22 3.13 11.97
C LEU A 27 20.23 4.31 10.99
N LEU A 28 21.42 4.71 10.57
CA LEU A 28 21.59 5.66 9.46
C LEU A 28 21.42 4.92 8.14
N LEU A 29 20.33 5.23 7.43
CA LEU A 29 20.01 4.59 6.16
C LEU A 29 20.97 5.07 5.05
N HIS A 30 21.61 4.12 4.38
CA HIS A 30 22.30 4.39 3.12
C HIS A 30 21.27 4.87 2.06
N PRO A 31 21.63 5.77 1.13
CA PRO A 31 20.72 6.25 0.08
C PRO A 31 20.02 5.13 -0.70
N THR A 32 20.70 4.01 -0.94
CA THR A 32 20.13 2.82 -1.59
C THR A 32 19.04 2.16 -0.76
N ALA A 33 19.24 2.06 0.57
CA ALA A 33 18.24 1.49 1.47
C ALA A 33 17.02 2.40 1.57
N PHE A 34 17.23 3.73 1.58
CA PHE A 34 16.16 4.71 1.49
C PHE A 34 15.37 4.59 0.17
N ALA A 35 16.04 4.43 -0.97
CA ALA A 35 15.38 4.18 -2.24
C ALA A 35 14.53 2.89 -2.22
N GLY A 36 15.02 1.83 -1.58
CA GLY A 36 14.26 0.60 -1.35
C GLY A 36 13.00 0.84 -0.50
N TRP A 37 13.12 1.61 0.58
CA TRP A 37 11.98 2.01 1.42
C TRP A 37 10.93 2.79 0.61
N VAL A 38 11.35 3.74 -0.23
CA VAL A 38 10.45 4.46 -1.16
C VAL A 38 9.79 3.50 -2.15
N GLY A 39 10.54 2.54 -2.70
CA GLY A 39 9.99 1.54 -3.63
C GLY A 39 8.89 0.66 -3.02
N LEU A 40 9.02 0.29 -1.74
CA LEU A 40 7.97 -0.42 -1.01
C LEU A 40 6.73 0.44 -0.86
N ILE A 41 6.90 1.72 -0.55
CA ILE A 41 5.78 2.68 -0.49
C ILE A 41 5.07 2.80 -1.84
N VAL A 42 5.81 2.96 -2.94
CA VAL A 42 5.22 3.05 -4.29
C VAL A 42 4.45 1.78 -4.61
N THR A 43 4.98 0.62 -4.23
CA THR A 43 4.29 -0.68 -4.36
C THR A 43 2.99 -0.70 -3.56
N ALA A 44 3.01 -0.26 -2.31
CA ALA A 44 1.82 -0.21 -1.46
C ALA A 44 0.76 0.74 -2.04
N VAL A 45 1.15 1.94 -2.45
CA VAL A 45 0.24 2.92 -3.08
C VAL A 45 -0.45 2.30 -4.30
N ASN A 46 0.30 1.70 -5.21
CA ASN A 46 -0.27 1.08 -6.41
C ASN A 46 -1.19 -0.11 -6.12
N LEU A 47 -1.00 -0.83 -5.01
CA LEU A 47 -1.82 -1.98 -4.64
C LEU A 47 -3.05 -1.62 -3.79
N PHE A 48 -3.24 -0.36 -3.37
CA PHE A 48 -4.50 0.02 -2.73
C PHE A 48 -5.69 -0.17 -3.70
N PRO A 49 -6.85 -0.63 -3.20
CA PRO A 49 -7.99 -0.97 -4.04
C PRO A 49 -8.82 0.27 -4.44
N ILE A 50 -8.14 1.33 -4.90
CA ILE A 50 -8.72 2.65 -5.17
C ILE A 50 -8.66 2.94 -6.67
N GLY A 51 -9.80 3.27 -7.28
CA GLY A 51 -9.84 3.80 -8.64
C GLY A 51 -9.13 2.93 -9.66
N GLN A 52 -8.30 3.59 -10.50
CA GLN A 52 -7.48 2.98 -11.55
C GLN A 52 -6.06 2.58 -11.08
N LEU A 53 -5.79 2.57 -9.78
CA LEU A 53 -4.55 1.95 -9.30
C LEU A 53 -4.58 0.45 -9.62
N ASP A 54 -3.42 -0.20 -9.70
CA ASP A 54 -3.32 -1.64 -9.99
C ASP A 54 -4.17 -2.47 -9.02
N GLY A 55 -4.18 -2.10 -7.73
CA GLY A 55 -5.04 -2.71 -6.71
C GLY A 55 -6.52 -2.51 -6.96
N GLY A 56 -6.91 -1.37 -7.55
CA GLY A 56 -8.27 -1.09 -7.99
C GLY A 56 -8.71 -2.00 -9.13
N HIS A 57 -7.86 -2.19 -10.15
CA HIS A 57 -8.07 -3.16 -11.23
C HIS A 57 -8.21 -4.60 -10.70
N ILE A 58 -7.28 -5.01 -9.84
CA ILE A 58 -7.25 -6.35 -9.22
C ILE A 58 -8.51 -6.59 -8.39
N THR A 59 -8.94 -5.59 -7.61
CA THR A 59 -10.15 -5.67 -6.78
C THR A 59 -11.42 -5.67 -7.63
N ARG A 60 -11.49 -4.86 -8.70
CA ARG A 60 -12.64 -4.84 -9.62
C ARG A 60 -12.80 -6.17 -10.35
N ALA A 61 -11.71 -6.83 -10.72
CA ALA A 61 -11.74 -8.14 -11.35
C ALA A 61 -12.31 -9.24 -10.42
N VAL A 62 -12.12 -9.10 -9.11
CA VAL A 62 -12.51 -10.13 -8.13
C VAL A 62 -13.89 -9.86 -7.52
N LEU A 63 -14.17 -8.61 -7.17
CA LEU A 63 -15.36 -8.21 -6.42
C LEU A 63 -16.45 -7.57 -7.28
N GLY A 64 -16.19 -7.35 -8.56
CA GLY A 64 -17.13 -6.66 -9.44
C GLY A 64 -17.38 -5.23 -8.98
N ASP A 65 -18.62 -4.75 -9.15
CA ASP A 65 -19.05 -3.40 -8.73
C ASP A 65 -18.83 -3.09 -7.24
N LYS A 66 -18.67 -4.12 -6.40
CA LYS A 66 -18.37 -3.93 -4.97
C LYS A 66 -17.01 -3.27 -4.75
N GLN A 67 -16.11 -3.25 -5.74
CA GLN A 67 -14.85 -2.50 -5.67
C GLN A 67 -15.08 -1.04 -5.27
N ARG A 68 -16.18 -0.40 -5.69
CA ARG A 68 -16.50 0.98 -5.30
C ARG A 68 -16.54 1.15 -3.77
N TYR A 69 -17.14 0.22 -3.05
CA TYR A 69 -17.21 0.28 -1.59
C TYR A 69 -15.85 0.07 -0.94
N VAL A 70 -15.06 -0.88 -1.47
CA VAL A 70 -13.70 -1.17 -0.98
C VAL A 70 -12.75 0.00 -1.25
N GLY A 71 -12.89 0.67 -2.39
CA GLY A 71 -12.12 1.87 -2.74
C GLY A 71 -12.44 3.03 -1.81
N TRP A 72 -13.71 3.31 -1.55
CA TRP A 72 -14.10 4.35 -0.58
C TRP A 72 -13.62 4.02 0.83
N PHE A 73 -13.74 2.77 1.27
CA PHE A 73 -13.19 2.32 2.54
C PHE A 73 -11.67 2.58 2.61
N SER A 74 -10.94 2.31 1.54
CA SER A 74 -9.48 2.49 1.51
C SER A 74 -9.06 3.95 1.54
N VAL A 75 -9.78 4.84 0.83
CA VAL A 75 -9.57 6.29 0.93
C VAL A 75 -9.85 6.77 2.35
N ILE A 76 -10.98 6.36 2.95
CA ILE A 76 -11.34 6.72 4.32
C ILE A 76 -10.28 6.22 5.30
N PHE A 77 -9.85 4.97 5.17
CA PHE A 77 -8.76 4.41 5.98
C PHE A 77 -7.51 5.28 5.88
N LEU A 78 -7.07 5.63 4.67
CA LEU A 78 -5.89 6.48 4.46
C LEU A 78 -6.03 7.87 5.08
N MET A 79 -7.23 8.44 5.17
CA MET A 79 -7.46 9.73 5.83
C MET A 79 -7.10 9.71 7.33
N PHE A 80 -7.15 8.54 7.99
CA PHE A 80 -6.79 8.38 9.40
C PHE A 80 -5.34 7.94 9.62
N THR A 81 -4.51 8.02 8.58
CA THR A 81 -3.09 7.64 8.61
C THR A 81 -2.21 8.84 8.24
N GLY A 82 -0.88 8.67 8.24
CA GLY A 82 0.05 9.68 7.73
C GLY A 82 -0.09 10.02 6.24
N TRP A 83 -1.05 9.39 5.54
CA TRP A 83 -1.30 9.53 4.11
C TRP A 83 -2.46 10.47 3.76
N PHE A 84 -3.01 11.22 4.72
CA PHE A 84 -4.17 12.10 4.51
C PHE A 84 -4.07 12.97 3.23
N PHE A 85 -2.94 13.66 3.03
CA PHE A 85 -2.73 14.49 1.84
C PHE A 85 -2.77 13.68 0.54
N PHE A 86 -2.12 12.52 0.53
CA PHE A 86 -2.15 11.61 -0.62
C PHE A 86 -3.53 10.98 -0.84
N ALA A 87 -4.29 10.70 0.22
CA ALA A 87 -5.65 10.19 0.12
C ALA A 87 -6.55 11.17 -0.64
N ILE A 88 -6.44 12.46 -0.33
CA ILE A 88 -7.16 13.53 -1.06
C ILE A 88 -6.67 13.60 -2.51
N LEU A 89 -5.35 13.60 -2.72
CA LEU A 89 -4.77 13.70 -4.05
C LEU A 89 -5.20 12.54 -4.97
N ILE A 90 -5.15 11.30 -4.46
CA ILE A 90 -5.60 10.10 -5.18
C ILE A 90 -7.10 10.20 -5.46
N ALA A 91 -7.91 10.57 -4.47
CA ALA A 91 -9.36 10.70 -4.66
C ALA A 91 -9.72 11.76 -5.71
N LEU A 92 -8.97 12.86 -5.80
CA LEU A 92 -9.21 13.97 -6.73
C LEU A 92 -8.65 13.72 -8.13
N LEU A 93 -7.42 13.20 -8.25
CA LEU A 93 -6.74 13.02 -9.54
C LEU A 93 -7.04 11.67 -10.20
N VAL A 94 -7.12 10.59 -9.42
CA VAL A 94 -7.38 9.22 -9.94
C VAL A 94 -8.87 8.92 -9.93
N GLY A 95 -9.59 9.43 -8.94
CA GLY A 95 -10.97 9.05 -8.67
C GLY A 95 -11.07 7.69 -7.98
N VAL A 96 -12.16 7.46 -7.26
CA VAL A 96 -12.36 6.23 -6.47
C VAL A 96 -13.04 5.11 -7.27
N TYR A 97 -13.81 5.50 -8.29
CA TYR A 97 -14.59 4.59 -9.11
C TYR A 97 -13.76 3.99 -10.24
N HIS A 98 -13.84 2.68 -10.41
CA HIS A 98 -13.27 1.98 -11.55
C HIS A 98 -14.34 1.71 -12.63
N PRO A 99 -14.11 2.10 -13.91
CA PRO A 99 -15.07 1.85 -14.98
C PRO A 99 -15.33 0.34 -15.19
N PRO A 100 -16.54 -0.06 -15.61
CA PRO A 100 -16.84 -1.47 -15.85
C PRO A 100 -16.04 -2.02 -17.03
N PRO A 101 -15.54 -3.27 -16.98
CA PRO A 101 -14.89 -3.90 -18.11
C PRO A 101 -15.90 -4.25 -19.22
N LEU A 102 -15.43 -4.39 -20.47
CA LEU A 102 -16.28 -4.81 -21.60
C LEU A 102 -16.97 -6.17 -21.40
N ASN A 103 -16.40 -7.04 -20.55
CA ASN A 103 -16.96 -8.33 -20.20
C ASN A 103 -16.94 -8.50 -18.68
N ASP A 104 -18.09 -8.29 -18.05
CA ASP A 104 -18.29 -8.44 -16.59
C ASP A 104 -19.06 -9.72 -16.23
N LEU A 105 -19.32 -10.58 -17.22
CA LEU A 105 -20.09 -11.82 -17.05
C LEU A 105 -19.19 -13.02 -16.73
N THR A 106 -17.93 -12.97 -17.15
CA THR A 106 -16.99 -14.08 -16.98
C THR A 106 -16.33 -14.02 -15.61
N GLN A 107 -16.53 -15.04 -14.79
CA GLN A 107 -15.90 -15.11 -13.47
C GLN A 107 -14.39 -15.38 -13.61
N ILE A 108 -13.61 -14.78 -12.72
CA ILE A 108 -12.17 -15.05 -12.63
C ILE A 108 -11.88 -16.46 -12.12
N ASP A 109 -10.84 -17.10 -12.67
CA ASP A 109 -10.41 -18.43 -12.28
C ASP A 109 -9.72 -18.44 -10.90
N GLY A 110 -9.56 -19.63 -10.33
CA GLY A 110 -8.97 -19.80 -8.99
C GLY A 110 -7.56 -19.23 -8.84
N LYS A 111 -6.74 -19.25 -9.91
CA LYS A 111 -5.38 -18.71 -9.87
C LYS A 111 -5.38 -17.19 -9.73
N ARG A 112 -6.30 -16.49 -10.40
CA ARG A 112 -6.46 -15.03 -10.25
C ARG A 112 -6.98 -14.64 -8.88
N LYS A 113 -7.85 -15.44 -8.27
CA LYS A 113 -8.25 -15.24 -6.86
C LYS A 113 -7.07 -15.40 -5.90
N LEU A 114 -6.18 -16.36 -6.14
CA LEU A 114 -4.94 -16.49 -5.38
C LEU A 114 -4.04 -15.27 -5.55
N LEU A 115 -3.87 -14.75 -6.78
CA LEU A 115 -3.09 -13.54 -7.04
C LEU A 115 -3.65 -12.30 -6.32
N PHE A 116 -4.98 -12.18 -6.22
CA PHE A 116 -5.62 -11.14 -5.41
C PHE A 116 -5.20 -11.23 -3.94
N ILE A 117 -5.22 -12.43 -3.35
CA ILE A 117 -4.80 -12.64 -1.95
C ILE A 117 -3.31 -12.28 -1.79
N VAL A 118 -2.45 -12.73 -2.71
CA VAL A 118 -1.03 -12.39 -2.71
C VAL A 118 -0.82 -10.88 -2.79
N ALA A 119 -1.55 -10.17 -3.65
CA ALA A 119 -1.47 -8.71 -3.77
C ALA A 119 -1.87 -8.01 -2.46
N MET A 120 -2.91 -8.48 -1.76
CA MET A 120 -3.32 -7.93 -0.46
C MET A 120 -2.27 -8.19 0.64
N ILE A 121 -1.58 -9.33 0.60
CA ILE A 121 -0.46 -9.62 1.50
C ILE A 121 0.71 -8.67 1.20
N VAL A 122 1.07 -8.49 -0.07
CA VAL A 122 2.15 -7.56 -0.47
C VAL A 122 1.81 -6.14 -0.06
N LEU A 123 0.56 -5.69 -0.24
CA LEU A 123 0.09 -4.40 0.28
C LEU A 123 0.35 -4.28 1.78
N ALA A 124 -0.08 -5.27 2.58
CA ALA A 124 0.10 -5.25 4.03
C ALA A 124 1.58 -5.24 4.45
N LEU A 125 2.45 -5.92 3.69
CA LEU A 125 3.89 -5.99 3.95
C LEU A 125 4.64 -4.71 3.54
N CYS A 126 4.16 -4.02 2.52
CA CYS A 126 4.79 -2.83 1.96
C CYS A 126 4.23 -1.52 2.54
N PHE A 127 3.04 -1.55 3.15
CA PHE A 127 2.40 -0.36 3.69
C PHE A 127 2.92 0.00 5.10
N SER A 128 3.21 1.29 5.29
CA SER A 128 3.53 1.88 6.59
C SER A 128 2.49 2.96 6.90
N PRO A 129 1.66 2.83 7.96
CA PRO A 129 0.59 3.78 8.26
C PRO A 129 1.10 5.19 8.57
N PHE A 130 2.20 5.32 9.30
CA PHE A 130 2.78 6.61 9.67
C PHE A 130 4.23 6.67 9.18
N PRO A 131 4.45 6.79 7.86
CA PRO A 131 5.77 6.62 7.24
C PRO A 131 6.82 7.59 7.80
N ILE A 132 6.39 8.74 8.33
CA ILE A 132 7.22 9.73 8.99
C ILE A 132 6.54 10.09 10.31
N TYR A 133 7.29 10.04 11.41
CA TYR A 133 6.85 10.54 12.71
C TYR A 133 7.96 11.36 13.38
N GLN A 134 7.56 12.27 14.25
CA GLN A 134 8.45 13.14 15.00
C GLN A 134 8.49 12.65 16.45
N LEU A 135 9.69 12.38 16.97
CA LEU A 135 9.89 12.24 18.41
C LEU A 135 10.10 13.65 18.98
N ASP A 136 9.38 14.02 20.03
CA ASP A 136 9.54 15.32 20.70
C ASP A 136 10.93 15.47 21.32
#